data_AF-A0A927P976-F1
#
_entry.id   AF-A0A927P976-F1
#
_cell.length_a   1.000
_cell.length_b   1.000
_cell.length_c   1.000
_cell.angle_alpha   90.00
_cell.angle_beta   90.00
_cell.angle_gamma   90.00
#
_symmetry.space_group_name_H-M   'P 1'
#
loop_
_entity.id
_entity.type
_entity.pdbx_description
1 polymer ?
#
loop_
_entity_poly.entity_id
_entity_poly.type
_entity_poly.pdbx_seq_one_letter_code
_entity_poly.pdbx_strand_id
1 'polypeptide(L)'
;MDDNQSYVPLEVAQKINLRNRMEATENAQHQNHDPYGPQFQNAFKIYFGELGICIRDWDGLFREKAADNGNITALSLSGQGQVIGFIQLKRDTLSHWFFEEKLGFIREFWVSTAFRKQGC
;
A
#
# COMPACT_ATOMS: atom_id res chain seq x y z
N MET A 1 30.50 -7.81 -37.99
CA MET A 1 29.20 -8.43 -37.67
C MET A 1 29.38 -9.06 -36.32
N ASP A 2 28.67 -8.56 -35.31
CA ASP A 2 28.17 -9.34 -34.16
C ASP A 2 27.42 -8.39 -33.22
N ASP A 3 26.17 -8.12 -33.57
CA ASP A 3 25.17 -7.64 -32.61
C ASP A 3 24.52 -8.87 -31.99
N ASN A 4 25.14 -9.40 -30.93
CA ASN A 4 24.53 -10.45 -30.13
C ASN A 4 23.57 -9.81 -29.11
N GLN A 5 22.44 -9.31 -29.61
CA GLN A 5 21.35 -8.84 -28.77
C GLN A 5 20.61 -10.07 -28.22
N SER A 6 20.89 -10.41 -26.96
CA SER A 6 20.22 -11.49 -26.23
C SER A 6 18.70 -11.27 -26.25
N TYR A 7 17.98 -12.13 -26.99
CA TYR A 7 16.53 -12.10 -27.07
C TYR A 7 15.94 -12.57 -25.73
N VAL A 8 15.28 -11.66 -25.02
CA VAL A 8 14.51 -11.98 -23.82
C VAL A 8 13.03 -12.09 -24.23
N PRO A 9 12.39 -13.26 -24.06
CA PRO A 9 10.96 -13.41 -24.36
C PRO A 9 10.11 -12.41 -23.59
N LEU A 10 9.06 -11.88 -24.22
CA LEU A 10 8.23 -10.81 -23.67
C LEU A 10 7.65 -11.14 -22.28
N GLU A 11 7.25 -12.39 -22.05
CA GLU A 11 6.77 -12.84 -20.73
C GLU A 11 7.84 -12.78 -19.65
N VAL A 12 9.09 -13.09 -20.00
CA VAL A 12 10.24 -13.01 -19.08
C VAL A 12 10.56 -11.56 -18.78
N ALA A 13 10.54 -10.69 -19.79
CA ALA A 13 10.72 -9.25 -19.61
C ALA A 13 9.60 -8.62 -18.74
N GLN A 14 8.36 -9.10 -18.88
CA GLN A 14 7.23 -8.67 -18.06
C GLN A 14 7.37 -9.12 -16.60
N LYS A 15 7.78 -10.38 -16.35
CA LYS A 15 8.05 -10.88 -15.00
C LYS A 15 9.21 -10.16 -14.32
N ILE A 16 10.29 -9.89 -15.06
CA ILE A 16 11.43 -9.09 -14.58
C ILE A 16 10.98 -7.67 -14.23
N ASN A 17 10.20 -7.02 -15.10
CA ASN A 17 9.68 -5.68 -14.82
C ASN A 17 8.74 -5.65 -13.62
N LEU A 18 7.86 -6.66 -13.46
CA LEU A 18 6.98 -6.75 -12.30
C LEU A 18 7.78 -6.93 -11.01
N ARG A 19 8.77 -7.82 -11.02
CA ARG A 19 9.67 -8.06 -9.88
C ARG A 19 10.45 -6.80 -9.53
N ASN A 20 11.06 -6.13 -10.51
CA ASN A 20 11.81 -4.89 -10.28
C ASN A 20 10.91 -3.77 -9.75
N ARG A 21 9.64 -3.71 -10.16
CA ARG A 21 8.65 -2.75 -9.61
C ARG A 21 8.26 -3.10 -8.19
N MET A 22 8.12 -4.38 -7.86
CA MET A 22 7.86 -4.82 -6.49
C MET A 22 9.06 -4.52 -5.58
N GLU A 23 10.28 -4.82 -6.01
CA GLU A 23 11.52 -4.51 -5.29
C GLU A 23 11.74 -3.00 -5.16
N ALA A 24 11.44 -2.20 -6.18
CA ALA A 24 11.46 -0.74 -6.10
C ALA A 24 10.39 -0.18 -5.14
N THR A 25 9.23 -0.84 -5.05
CA THR A 25 8.18 -0.47 -4.10
C THR A 25 8.58 -0.84 -2.67
N GLU A 26 9.22 -1.99 -2.48
CA GLU A 26 9.81 -2.40 -1.19
C GLU A 26 10.95 -1.44 -0.77
N ASN A 27 11.77 -0.98 -1.71
CA ASN A 27 12.84 -0.02 -1.42
C ASN A 27 12.31 1.41 -1.19
N ALA A 28 11.23 1.82 -1.88
CA ALA A 28 10.57 3.09 -1.62
C ALA A 28 9.88 3.11 -0.24
N GLN A 29 9.41 1.95 0.24
CA GLN A 29 8.90 1.77 1.60
C GLN A 29 9.98 1.88 2.69
N HIS A 30 11.27 1.84 2.32
CA HIS A 30 12.40 2.06 3.25
C HIS A 30 12.88 3.52 3.31
N GLN A 31 12.30 4.44 2.54
CA GLN A 31 12.45 5.87 2.85
C GLN A 31 11.60 6.17 4.10
N ASN A 32 12.20 6.79 5.12
CA ASN A 32 11.60 7.19 6.40
C ASN A 32 10.35 8.10 6.23
N HIS A 33 9.25 7.56 5.74
CA HIS A 33 7.94 8.20 5.78
C HIS A 33 7.16 7.50 6.87
N ASP A 34 6.83 8.24 7.93
CA ASP A 34 5.82 7.80 8.89
C ASP A 34 4.55 7.40 8.09
N PRO A 35 4.18 6.11 8.02
CA PRO A 35 3.03 5.66 7.24
C PRO A 35 1.72 6.24 7.77
N TYR A 36 1.75 6.79 8.98
CA TYR A 36 0.67 7.50 9.64
C TYR A 36 0.92 9.01 9.73
N GLY A 37 1.66 9.57 8.77
CA GLY A 37 1.87 11.02 8.68
C GLY A 37 0.56 11.83 8.52
N PRO A 38 0.59 13.16 8.68
CA PRO A 38 -0.61 14.00 8.76
C PRO A 38 -1.56 13.86 7.55
N GLN A 39 -1.01 13.68 6.35
CA GLN A 39 -1.78 13.51 5.13
C GLN A 39 -2.61 12.21 5.16
N PHE A 40 -1.99 11.11 5.60
CA PHE A 40 -2.69 9.84 5.77
C PHE A 40 -3.75 9.94 6.87
N GLN A 41 -3.42 10.49 8.05
CA GLN A 41 -4.39 10.59 9.15
C GLN A 41 -5.63 11.40 8.75
N ASN A 42 -5.45 12.50 8.03
CA ASN A 42 -6.55 13.32 7.54
C ASN A 42 -7.42 12.54 6.54
N ALA A 43 -6.82 11.84 5.58
CA ALA A 43 -7.54 10.99 4.65
C ALA A 43 -8.29 9.84 5.35
N PHE A 44 -7.66 9.23 6.35
CA PHE A 44 -8.24 8.13 7.13
C PHE A 44 -9.44 8.57 7.96
N LYS A 45 -9.37 9.77 8.56
CA LYS A 45 -10.51 10.40 9.26
C LYS A 45 -11.68 10.67 8.32
N ILE A 46 -11.42 11.15 7.11
CA ILE A 46 -12.46 11.37 6.09
C ILE A 46 -13.11 10.04 5.71
N TYR A 47 -12.31 9.02 5.41
CA TYR A 47 -12.80 7.67 5.10
C TYR A 47 -13.74 7.12 6.20
N PHE A 48 -13.35 7.19 7.47
CA PHE A 48 -14.20 6.74 8.58
C PHE A 48 -15.47 7.57 8.74
N GLY A 49 -15.37 8.89 8.51
CA GLY A 49 -16.53 9.78 8.49
C GLY A 49 -17.53 9.41 7.38
N GLU A 50 -17.04 9.05 6.19
CA GLU A 50 -17.89 8.57 5.08
C GLU A 50 -18.60 7.25 5.40
N LEU A 51 -17.99 6.40 6.23
CA LEU A 51 -18.62 5.18 6.74
C LEU A 51 -19.61 5.44 7.88
N GLY A 52 -19.73 6.68 8.36
CA GLY A 52 -20.56 7.03 9.52
C GLY A 52 -19.98 6.54 10.86
N ILE A 53 -18.68 6.22 10.90
CA ILE A 53 -18.02 5.71 12.11
C ILE A 53 -17.45 6.87 12.91
N CYS A 54 -17.88 6.99 14.16
CA CYS A 54 -17.37 8.00 15.09
C CYS A 54 -16.27 7.41 15.99
N ILE A 55 -15.05 7.95 15.86
CA ILE A 55 -13.91 7.59 16.72
C ILE A 55 -13.68 8.73 17.72
N ARG A 56 -13.56 8.36 19.00
CA ARG A 56 -13.39 9.31 20.11
C ARG A 56 -11.93 9.65 20.40
N ASP A 57 -11.04 8.67 20.26
CA ASP A 57 -9.60 8.82 20.47
C ASP A 57 -8.85 8.39 19.20
N TRP A 58 -8.56 9.38 18.34
CA TRP A 58 -7.81 9.14 17.12
C TRP A 58 -6.35 8.81 17.40
N ASP A 59 -5.75 9.43 18.41
CA ASP A 59 -4.34 9.23 18.72
C ASP A 59 -4.11 7.82 19.28
N GLY A 60 -5.03 7.33 20.12
CA GLY A 60 -5.05 5.93 20.57
C GLY A 60 -5.15 4.95 19.41
N LEU A 61 -6.07 5.17 18.49
CA LEU A 61 -6.23 4.31 17.31
C LEU A 61 -4.95 4.27 16.45
N PHE A 62 -4.32 5.42 16.19
CA PHE A 62 -3.08 5.44 15.40
C PHE A 62 -1.90 4.82 16.15
N ARG A 63 -1.82 4.96 17.48
CA ARG A 63 -0.82 4.25 18.29
C ARG A 63 -0.98 2.74 18.21
N GLU A 64 -2.19 2.22 18.33
CA GLU A 64 -2.47 0.79 18.20
C GLU A 64 -2.12 0.27 16.80
N LYS A 65 -2.50 1.01 15.76
CA LYS A 65 -2.14 0.69 14.37
C LYS A 65 -0.64 0.69 14.11
N ALA A 66 0.11 1.60 14.74
CA ALA A 66 1.56 1.67 14.62
C ALA A 66 2.26 0.54 15.36
N ALA A 67 1.65 0.00 16.43
CA ALA A 67 2.17 -1.15 17.16
C ALA A 67 1.85 -2.50 16.50
N ASP A 68 0.84 -2.55 15.61
CA ASP A 68 0.46 -3.77 14.90
C ASP A 68 1.41 -4.06 13.72
N ASN A 69 2.18 -5.15 13.85
CA ASN A 69 3.16 -5.58 12.88
C ASN A 69 2.51 -6.11 11.59
N GLY A 70 3.23 -5.97 10.47
CA GLY A 70 2.80 -6.51 9.17
C GLY A 70 1.82 -5.61 8.40
N ASN A 71 1.41 -4.47 8.98
CA ASN A 71 0.66 -3.44 8.27
C ASN A 71 1.57 -2.69 7.28
N ILE A 72 1.08 -2.56 6.05
CA ILE A 72 1.71 -1.79 4.99
C ILE A 72 0.70 -0.75 4.54
N THR A 73 1.09 0.52 4.56
CA THR A 73 0.26 1.62 4.09
C THR A 73 0.90 2.23 2.86
N ALA A 74 0.13 2.41 1.80
CA ALA A 74 0.51 3.20 0.64
C ALA A 74 -0.46 4.37 0.48
N LEU A 75 0.11 5.58 0.37
CA LEU A 75 -0.61 6.83 0.14
C LEU A 75 -0.31 7.32 -1.27
N SER A 76 -1.36 7.64 -2.04
CA SER A 76 -1.23 8.23 -3.37
C SER A 76 -1.50 9.72 -3.30
N LEU A 77 -0.57 10.52 -3.84
CA LEU A 77 -0.66 11.96 -3.93
C LEU A 77 -0.70 12.40 -5.39
N SER A 78 -1.46 13.46 -5.68
CA SER A 78 -1.39 14.16 -6.96
C SER A 78 -0.07 14.93 -7.09
N GLY A 79 0.25 15.39 -8.31
CA GLY A 79 1.42 16.25 -8.55
C GLY A 79 1.39 17.58 -7.78
N GLN A 80 0.25 17.97 -7.20
CA GLN A 80 0.07 19.16 -6.35
C GLN A 80 0.07 18.83 -4.85
N GLY A 81 0.34 17.58 -4.47
CA GLY A 81 0.38 17.13 -3.09
C GLY A 81 -0.99 16.84 -2.46
N GLN A 82 -2.09 16.90 -3.21
CA GLN A 82 -3.41 16.49 -2.72
C GLN A 82 -3.50 14.96 -2.63
N VAL A 83 -4.13 14.45 -1.57
CA VAL A 83 -4.35 13.01 -1.41
C VAL A 83 -5.38 12.50 -2.42
N ILE A 84 -4.96 11.58 -3.29
CA ILE A 84 -5.83 10.85 -4.22
C ILE A 84 -6.54 9.71 -3.48
N GLY A 85 -5.80 8.98 -2.65
CA GLY A 85 -6.33 7.83 -1.92
C GLY A 85 -5.25 7.09 -1.14
N PHE A 86 -5.64 6.04 -0.44
CA PHE A 86 -4.72 5.15 0.24
C PHE A 86 -5.20 3.69 0.16
N ILE A 87 -4.25 2.77 0.34
CA ILE A 87 -4.51 1.36 0.58
C ILE A 87 -3.69 0.90 1.78
N GLN A 88 -4.33 0.15 2.67
CA GLN A 88 -3.68 -0.55 3.76
C GLN A 88 -3.76 -2.06 3.50
N LEU A 89 -2.62 -2.71 3.57
CA LEU A 89 -2.46 -4.15 3.44
C LEU A 89 -1.98 -4.70 4.77
N LYS A 90 -2.31 -5.95 5.07
CA LYS A 90 -1.68 -6.71 6.15
C LYS A 90 -1.16 -8.03 5.62
N ARG A 91 0.11 -8.28 5.89
CA ARG A 91 0.70 -9.60 5.70
C ARG A 91 0.45 -10.42 6.95
N ASP A 92 0.03 -11.66 6.76
CA ASP A 92 -0.15 -12.63 7.82
C ASP A 92 0.46 -13.96 7.41
N THR A 93 0.63 -14.87 8.37
CA THR A 93 1.14 -16.22 8.13
C THR A 93 0.16 -17.21 8.71
N LEU A 94 -0.47 -17.99 7.83
CA LEU A 94 -1.28 -19.12 8.24
C LEU A 94 -0.33 -20.29 8.51
N SER A 95 -0.21 -20.69 9.77
CA SER A 95 0.70 -21.76 10.19
C SER A 95 -0.05 -22.90 10.89
N HIS A 96 0.36 -24.12 10.57
CA HIS A 96 -0.08 -25.36 11.19
C HIS A 96 1.07 -26.36 11.20
N TRP A 97 0.97 -27.46 11.95
CA TRP A 97 2.11 -28.38 12.13
C TRP A 97 2.63 -29.05 10.84
N PHE A 98 1.86 -29.04 9.74
CA PHE A 98 2.26 -29.60 8.45
C PHE A 98 2.39 -28.57 7.32
N PHE A 99 2.10 -27.28 7.57
CA PHE A 99 2.26 -26.24 6.55
C PHE A 99 2.41 -24.83 7.13
N GLU A 100 3.04 -23.95 6.35
CA GLU A 100 3.11 -22.52 6.61
C GLU A 100 2.90 -21.78 5.29
N GLU A 101 1.95 -20.85 5.24
CA GLU A 101 1.61 -20.09 4.03
C GLU A 101 1.51 -18.59 4.36
N LYS A 102 2.13 -17.75 3.52
CA LYS A 102 2.06 -16.29 3.66
C LYS A 102 0.82 -15.76 2.95
N LEU A 103 0.02 -14.97 3.67
CA LEU A 103 -1.21 -14.37 3.16
C LEU A 103 -1.09 -12.84 3.17
N GLY A 104 -1.82 -12.21 2.25
CA GLY A 104 -1.97 -10.77 2.19
C GLY A 104 -3.44 -10.38 2.14
N PHE A 105 -3.84 -9.43 2.98
CA PHE A 105 -5.21 -8.91 3.04
C PHE A 105 -5.22 -7.42 2.78
N ILE A 106 -6.19 -6.95 1.99
CA ILE A 106 -6.53 -5.53 1.94
C ILE A 106 -7.37 -5.25 3.18
N ARG A 107 -6.85 -4.43 4.10
CA ARG A 107 -7.58 -4.04 5.32
C ARG A 107 -8.43 -2.82 5.07
N GLU A 108 -7.87 -1.82 4.40
CA GLU A 108 -8.57 -0.57 4.09
C GLU A 108 -8.22 -0.11 2.67
N PHE A 109 -9.21 0.34 1.91
CA PHE A 109 -9.01 0.91 0.57
C PHE A 109 -9.96 2.09 0.38
N TRP A 110 -9.40 3.23 0.00
CA TRP A 110 -10.18 4.44 -0.16
C TRP A 110 -9.59 5.35 -1.24
N VAL A 111 -10.48 5.92 -2.04
CA VAL A 111 -10.18 6.96 -3.01
C VAL A 111 -11.00 8.19 -2.64
N SER A 112 -10.34 9.35 -2.59
CA SER A 112 -10.96 10.65 -2.35
C SER A 112 -12.07 10.89 -3.35
N THR A 113 -13.20 11.44 -2.87
CA THR A 113 -14.39 11.69 -3.68
C THR A 113 -14.10 12.47 -4.95
N ALA A 114 -13.18 13.45 -4.90
CA ALA A 114 -12.75 14.25 -6.03
C ALA A 114 -12.06 13.44 -7.15
N PHE A 115 -11.52 12.26 -6.84
CA PHE A 115 -10.76 11.41 -7.76
C PHE A 115 -11.49 10.11 -8.14
N ARG A 116 -12.71 9.87 -7.62
CA ARG A 116 -13.49 8.66 -7.96
C ARG A 116 -13.94 8.65 -9.41
N LYS A 117 -14.22 7.44 -9.92
CA LYS A 117 -14.72 7.18 -11.30
C LYS A 117 -13.71 7.53 -12.42
N GLN A 118 -12.43 7.64 -12.08
CA GLN A 118 -11.35 7.95 -13.03
C GLN A 118 -10.46 6.74 -13.35
N GLY A 119 -10.76 5.55 -12.79
CA GLY A 119 -9.96 4.34 -13.02
C GLY A 119 -8.60 4.35 -12.31
N CYS A 120 -8.50 5.08 -11.19
CA CYS A 120 -7.31 5.16 -10.34
C CYS A 120 -6.82 3.80 -9.85
#